data_AF-I4A5Q9-F1
#
_entry.id   AF-I4A5Q9-F1
#
_cell.length_a   1.000
_cell.length_b   1.000
_cell.length_c   1.000
_cell.angle_alpha   90.00
_cell.angle_beta   90.00
_cell.angle_gamma   90.00
#
_symmetry.space_group_name_H-M   'P 1'
#
loop_
_entity.id
_entity.type
_entity.pdbx_description
1 polymer ?
#
loop_
_entity_poly.entity_id
_entity_poly.type
_entity_poly.pdbx_seq_one_letter_code
_entity_poly.pdbx_strand_id
1 'polypeptide(L)'
;MSFTEKVKLEAKRKSAFRCVVCREPFVEIHHIIPQEEGGPDTLDNAAPLCSSCHDLYGGNPYKRKQIKQMRDYWFELVENTIMTNDGALLEIEKDPYFLNSLKNKGIALYHVVFENESFEESAQMIFEIVRTAQKTQPNLNRALYLDIDGHRNENGGYDNDMFELQRHFILGYLLPFLSEIHIPLCSAKNTKLQKNNIPDELNIFSSDEEMIKHLKKEGKEKSFTIYSEEESGV
;
A
#
# COMPACT_ATOMS: atom_id res chain seq x y z
N MET A 1 -17.22 23.41 -10.34
CA MET A 1 -18.54 23.11 -10.92
C MET A 1 -18.80 21.65 -10.64
N SER A 2 -19.95 21.21 -10.15
CA SER A 2 -20.09 19.78 -9.82
C SER A 2 -20.00 18.87 -11.07
N PHE A 3 -19.62 17.60 -10.88
CA PHE A 3 -19.64 16.60 -11.96
C PHE A 3 -20.95 16.65 -12.75
N THR A 4 -20.87 16.48 -14.06
CA THR A 4 -22.08 16.31 -14.88
C THR A 4 -22.84 15.04 -14.48
N GLU A 5 -24.15 15.01 -14.66
CA GLU A 5 -24.95 13.80 -14.38
C GLU A 5 -24.50 12.59 -15.19
N LYS A 6 -23.96 12.82 -16.41
CA LYS A 6 -23.34 11.77 -17.23
C LYS A 6 -22.16 11.12 -16.51
N VAL A 7 -21.21 11.91 -16.01
CA VAL A 7 -20.03 11.42 -15.28
C VAL A 7 -20.45 10.71 -14.00
N LYS A 8 -21.42 11.28 -13.26
CA LYS A 8 -21.92 10.66 -12.03
C LYS A 8 -22.53 9.29 -12.30
N LEU A 9 -23.39 9.18 -13.32
CA LEU A 9 -24.04 7.92 -13.67
C LEU A 9 -23.02 6.89 -14.17
N GLU A 10 -22.04 7.30 -14.97
CA GLU A 10 -20.99 6.43 -15.47
C GLU A 10 -20.11 5.88 -14.32
N ALA A 11 -19.70 6.74 -13.38
CA ALA A 11 -18.97 6.33 -12.19
C ALA A 11 -19.77 5.34 -11.34
N LYS A 12 -21.06 5.60 -11.12
CA LYS A 12 -21.97 4.68 -10.39
C LYS A 12 -22.10 3.35 -11.11
N ARG A 13 -22.25 3.33 -12.44
CA ARG A 13 -22.36 2.08 -13.21
C ARG A 13 -21.09 1.24 -13.13
N LYS A 14 -19.92 1.86 -13.29
CA LYS A 14 -18.61 1.18 -13.15
C LYS A 14 -18.39 0.57 -11.77
N SER A 15 -19.01 1.13 -10.72
CA SER A 15 -18.96 0.57 -9.37
C SER A 15 -20.14 -0.34 -9.01
N ALA A 16 -21.00 -0.69 -9.97
CA ALA A 16 -22.27 -1.39 -9.70
C ALA A 16 -23.11 -0.70 -8.60
N PHE A 17 -23.09 0.64 -8.56
CA PHE A 17 -23.77 1.49 -7.58
C PHE A 17 -23.31 1.29 -6.13
N ARG A 18 -22.08 0.80 -5.94
CA ARG A 18 -21.49 0.44 -4.64
C ARG A 18 -20.29 1.30 -4.32
N CYS A 19 -20.00 1.45 -3.02
CA CYS A 19 -18.86 2.21 -2.51
C CYS A 19 -17.55 1.54 -2.93
N VAL A 20 -16.62 2.32 -3.47
CA VAL A 20 -15.31 1.79 -3.90
C VAL A 20 -14.41 1.38 -2.74
N VAL A 21 -14.76 1.77 -1.50
CA VAL A 21 -14.02 1.43 -0.28
C VAL A 21 -14.65 0.23 0.44
N CYS A 22 -15.94 0.30 0.75
CA CYS A 22 -16.59 -0.69 1.63
C CYS A 22 -17.71 -1.50 0.97
N ARG A 23 -18.01 -1.27 -0.32
CA ARG A 23 -19.06 -1.97 -1.08
C ARG A 23 -20.50 -1.75 -0.60
N GLU A 24 -20.77 -0.85 0.34
CA GLU A 24 -22.15 -0.49 0.68
C GLU A 24 -22.83 0.30 -0.47
N PRO A 25 -24.14 0.16 -0.67
CA PRO A 25 -24.89 0.90 -1.69
C PRO A 25 -25.14 2.36 -1.27
N PHE A 26 -25.92 3.09 -2.07
CA PHE A 26 -26.27 4.50 -1.84
C PHE A 26 -25.04 5.43 -1.80
N VAL A 27 -24.37 5.54 -2.94
CA VAL A 27 -23.13 6.29 -3.11
C VAL A 27 -23.32 7.69 -3.67
N GLU A 28 -22.51 8.61 -3.16
CA GLU A 28 -22.23 9.93 -3.71
C GLU A 28 -20.92 9.89 -4.50
N ILE A 29 -20.75 10.83 -5.44
CA ILE A 29 -19.55 10.88 -6.27
C ILE A 29 -18.59 11.91 -5.70
N HIS A 30 -17.50 11.39 -5.15
CA HIS A 30 -16.43 12.15 -4.54
C HIS A 30 -15.38 12.56 -5.59
N HIS A 31 -14.89 13.80 -5.50
CA HIS A 31 -13.72 14.27 -6.23
C HIS A 31 -12.45 13.83 -5.53
N ILE A 32 -11.68 12.91 -6.11
CA ILE A 32 -10.41 12.43 -5.53
C ILE A 32 -9.45 13.61 -5.30
N ILE A 33 -9.29 14.47 -6.29
CA ILE A 33 -8.69 15.80 -6.16
C ILE A 33 -9.85 16.80 -6.07
N PRO A 34 -10.03 17.51 -4.94
CA PRO A 34 -11.11 18.49 -4.78
C PRO A 34 -11.06 19.59 -5.83
N GLN A 35 -12.22 20.15 -6.16
CA GLN A 35 -12.33 21.23 -7.15
C GLN A 35 -11.57 22.50 -6.73
N GLU A 36 -11.57 22.80 -5.42
CA GLU A 36 -10.83 23.92 -4.84
C GLU A 36 -9.32 23.80 -5.04
N GLU A 37 -8.81 22.58 -5.27
CA GLU A 37 -7.41 22.30 -5.60
C GLU A 37 -7.18 22.10 -7.12
N GLY A 38 -8.15 22.48 -7.96
CA GLY A 38 -8.06 22.35 -9.42
C GLY A 38 -8.38 20.95 -9.94
N GLY A 39 -9.00 20.10 -9.14
CA GLY A 39 -9.43 18.77 -9.56
C GLY A 39 -10.47 18.81 -10.68
N PRO A 40 -10.24 18.11 -11.81
CA PRO A 40 -11.14 18.18 -12.96
C PRO A 40 -12.42 17.36 -12.74
N ASP A 41 -13.50 17.73 -13.44
CA ASP A 41 -14.79 17.01 -13.42
C ASP A 41 -14.79 15.79 -14.37
N THR A 42 -13.74 14.98 -14.32
CA THR A 42 -13.57 13.80 -15.17
C THR A 42 -13.90 12.52 -14.42
N LEU A 43 -14.22 11.46 -15.18
CA LEU A 43 -14.43 10.13 -14.62
C LEU A 43 -13.20 9.62 -13.83
N ASP A 44 -11.99 9.94 -14.30
CA ASP A 44 -10.75 9.57 -13.61
C ASP A 44 -10.52 10.33 -12.28
N ASN A 45 -11.27 11.39 -12.02
CA ASN A 45 -11.25 12.08 -10.73
C ASN A 45 -12.48 11.74 -9.87
N ALA A 46 -13.40 10.90 -10.36
CA ALA A 46 -14.63 10.52 -9.68
C ALA A 46 -14.45 9.20 -8.90
N ALA A 47 -14.88 9.19 -7.63
CA ALA A 47 -14.92 7.99 -6.79
C ALA A 47 -16.30 7.84 -6.13
N PRO A 48 -17.06 6.78 -6.45
CA PRO A 48 -18.31 6.48 -5.76
C PRO A 48 -18.08 6.05 -4.30
N LEU A 49 -18.52 6.85 -3.32
CA LEU A 49 -18.38 6.59 -1.89
C LEU A 49 -19.73 6.63 -1.18
N CYS A 50 -19.96 5.74 -0.20
CA CYS A 50 -21.08 5.90 0.73
C CYS A 50 -20.80 7.08 1.69
N SER A 51 -21.84 7.63 2.31
CA SER A 51 -21.73 8.78 3.24
C SER A 51 -20.65 8.57 4.30
N SER A 52 -20.61 7.40 4.95
CA SER A 52 -19.61 7.10 5.98
C SER A 52 -18.17 7.12 5.44
N CYS A 53 -17.89 6.51 4.29
CA CYS A 53 -16.54 6.53 3.71
C CYS A 53 -16.18 7.89 3.14
N HIS A 54 -17.17 8.61 2.60
CA HIS A 54 -17.00 9.98 2.12
C HIS A 54 -16.51 10.88 3.25
N ASP A 55 -17.16 10.84 4.41
CA ASP A 55 -16.80 11.66 5.56
C ASP A 55 -15.47 11.25 6.20
N LEU A 56 -15.21 9.94 6.32
CA LEU A 56 -14.00 9.42 6.95
C LEU A 56 -12.73 9.59 6.11
N TYR A 57 -12.86 9.53 4.78
CA TYR A 57 -11.71 9.39 3.88
C TYR A 57 -11.65 10.41 2.75
N GLY A 58 -12.80 10.87 2.24
CA GLY A 58 -12.85 11.70 1.03
C GLY A 58 -12.02 12.97 1.13
N GLY A 59 -12.16 13.72 2.22
CA GLY A 59 -11.42 14.98 2.41
C GLY A 59 -9.92 14.83 2.70
N ASN A 60 -9.38 13.62 2.81
CA ASN A 60 -8.00 13.42 3.27
C ASN A 60 -7.01 13.40 2.09
N PRO A 61 -6.14 14.43 1.94
CA PRO A 61 -5.21 14.52 0.81
C PRO A 61 -4.21 13.36 0.75
N TYR A 62 -3.84 12.80 1.90
CA TYR A 62 -2.91 11.65 1.98
C TYR A 62 -3.55 10.34 1.51
N LYS A 63 -4.88 10.28 1.35
CA LYS A 63 -5.63 9.08 0.95
C LYS A 63 -6.07 9.09 -0.52
N ARG A 64 -5.80 10.16 -1.27
CA ARG A 64 -6.23 10.28 -2.68
C ARG A 64 -5.75 9.14 -3.56
N LYS A 65 -4.44 8.83 -3.49
CA LYS A 65 -3.84 7.69 -4.21
C LYS A 65 -4.53 6.38 -3.82
N GLN A 66 -4.77 6.19 -2.53
CA GLN A 66 -5.43 5.00 -1.97
C GLN A 66 -6.88 4.85 -2.48
N ILE A 67 -7.65 5.94 -2.48
CA ILE A 67 -9.03 5.97 -3.00
C ILE A 67 -9.05 5.63 -4.48
N LYS A 68 -8.12 6.20 -5.27
CA LYS A 68 -7.98 5.91 -6.69
C LYS A 68 -7.69 4.42 -6.94
N GLN A 69 -6.73 3.85 -6.22
CA GLN A 69 -6.39 2.43 -6.33
C GLN A 69 -7.57 1.52 -5.97
N MET A 70 -8.28 1.80 -4.87
CA MET A 70 -9.47 1.02 -4.47
C MET A 70 -10.61 1.10 -5.51
N ARG A 71 -10.79 2.28 -6.11
CA ARG A 71 -11.74 2.49 -7.21
C ARG A 71 -11.37 1.67 -8.44
N ASP A 72 -10.13 1.78 -8.91
CA ASP A 72 -9.69 1.14 -10.14
C ASP A 72 -9.80 -0.38 -10.03
N TYR A 73 -9.34 -0.94 -8.90
CA TYR A 73 -9.49 -2.35 -8.59
C TYR A 73 -10.97 -2.80 -8.56
N TRP A 74 -11.86 -2.00 -7.98
CA TRP A 74 -13.28 -2.35 -7.96
C TRP A 74 -13.92 -2.32 -9.34
N PHE A 75 -13.58 -1.33 -10.15
CA PHE A 75 -14.10 -1.21 -11.50
C PHE A 75 -13.70 -2.43 -12.33
N GLU A 76 -12.45 -2.88 -12.22
CA GLU A 76 -11.96 -4.10 -12.85
C GLU A 76 -12.72 -5.34 -12.38
N LEU A 77 -12.92 -5.51 -11.07
CA LEU A 77 -13.69 -6.64 -10.54
C LEU A 77 -15.14 -6.66 -11.05
N VAL A 78 -15.82 -5.51 -11.06
CA VAL A 78 -17.20 -5.40 -11.56
C VAL A 78 -17.26 -5.71 -13.05
N GLU A 79 -16.33 -5.16 -13.84
CA GLU A 79 -16.24 -5.42 -15.28
C GLU A 79 -16.05 -6.92 -15.56
N ASN A 80 -15.11 -7.57 -14.87
CA ASN A 80 -14.87 -9.01 -14.99
C ASN A 80 -16.08 -9.86 -14.54
N THR A 81 -16.79 -9.45 -13.49
CA THR A 81 -17.98 -10.16 -13.00
C THR A 81 -19.13 -10.09 -14.00
N ILE A 82 -19.37 -8.92 -14.61
CA ILE A 82 -20.43 -8.74 -15.61
C ILE A 82 -20.13 -9.58 -16.87
N MET A 83 -18.86 -9.66 -17.28
CA MET A 83 -18.43 -10.43 -18.45
C MET A 83 -18.51 -11.95 -18.26
N THR A 84 -18.47 -12.45 -17.03
CA THR A 84 -18.41 -13.90 -16.73
C THR A 84 -19.76 -14.52 -16.38
N ASN A 85 -20.74 -13.74 -15.92
CA ASN A 85 -22.03 -14.24 -15.43
C ASN A 85 -23.23 -13.95 -16.35
N ASP A 86 -23.00 -13.80 -17.66
CA ASP A 86 -24.05 -13.67 -18.70
C ASP A 86 -25.13 -12.60 -18.38
N GLY A 87 -24.73 -11.51 -17.70
CA GLY A 87 -25.63 -10.42 -17.34
C GLY A 87 -26.62 -10.71 -16.21
N ALA A 88 -26.49 -11.83 -15.48
CA ALA A 88 -27.27 -12.06 -14.28
C ALA A 88 -26.91 -10.99 -13.24
N LEU A 89 -27.85 -10.06 -12.97
CA LEU A 89 -27.85 -9.18 -11.81
C LEU A 89 -28.06 -10.04 -10.55
N LEU A 90 -27.07 -10.85 -10.21
CA LEU A 90 -27.01 -11.48 -8.90
C LEU A 90 -26.97 -10.34 -7.88
N GLU A 91 -27.85 -10.41 -6.88
CA GLU A 91 -27.64 -9.62 -5.67
C GLU A 91 -26.20 -9.92 -5.22
N ILE A 92 -25.33 -8.91 -5.28
CA ILE A 92 -24.03 -9.01 -4.62
C ILE A 92 -24.40 -9.15 -3.15
N GLU A 93 -24.39 -10.40 -2.66
CA GLU A 93 -24.59 -10.70 -1.25
C GLU A 93 -23.69 -9.75 -0.48
N LYS A 94 -24.21 -9.17 0.60
CA LYS A 94 -23.37 -8.36 1.49
C LYS A 94 -22.20 -9.25 1.88
N ASP A 95 -21.03 -8.95 1.32
CA ASP A 95 -19.87 -9.77 1.56
C ASP A 95 -19.63 -9.75 3.08
N PRO A 96 -19.85 -10.88 3.77
CA PRO A 96 -19.70 -10.94 5.22
C PRO A 96 -18.24 -10.73 5.64
N TYR A 97 -17.30 -10.74 4.69
CA TYR A 97 -15.90 -10.36 4.84
C TYR A 97 -15.65 -8.85 4.69
N PHE A 98 -16.56 -8.08 4.06
CA PHE A 98 -16.43 -6.61 3.89
C PHE A 98 -17.22 -5.78 4.92
N LEU A 99 -18.27 -6.34 5.53
CA LEU A 99 -18.95 -5.77 6.69
C LEU A 99 -17.94 -5.64 7.85
N ASN A 100 -17.51 -4.41 8.15
CA ASN A 100 -16.51 -4.04 9.19
C ASN A 100 -15.02 -4.17 8.83
N SER A 101 -14.65 -4.28 7.54
CA SER A 101 -13.26 -4.45 7.07
C SER A 101 -12.24 -3.45 7.65
N LEU A 102 -12.65 -2.22 7.97
CA LEU A 102 -11.77 -1.19 8.52
C LEU A 102 -11.46 -1.32 10.02
N LYS A 103 -12.08 -2.25 10.76
CA LYS A 103 -11.94 -2.30 12.22
C LYS A 103 -11.38 -3.58 12.82
N ASN A 104 -11.24 -4.71 12.12
CA ASN A 104 -10.81 -5.94 12.82
C ASN A 104 -10.21 -7.11 12.02
N LYS A 105 -9.95 -7.02 10.72
CA LYS A 105 -9.29 -8.11 9.98
C LYS A 105 -7.99 -7.64 9.36
N GLY A 106 -6.90 -8.23 9.84
CA GLY A 106 -5.58 -8.12 9.24
C GLY A 106 -5.21 -9.42 8.53
N ILE A 107 -4.13 -9.36 7.79
CA ILE A 107 -3.55 -10.48 7.05
C ILE A 107 -2.22 -10.82 7.71
N ALA A 108 -1.97 -12.11 7.88
CA ALA A 108 -0.69 -12.60 8.37
C ALA A 108 0.22 -12.84 7.17
N LEU A 109 1.35 -12.17 7.15
CA LEU A 109 2.43 -12.37 6.19
C LEU A 109 3.46 -13.25 6.88
N TYR A 110 3.79 -14.40 6.32
CA TYR A 110 4.76 -15.33 6.91
C TYR A 110 5.91 -15.57 5.94
N HIS A 111 7.13 -15.53 6.45
CA HIS A 111 8.33 -15.84 5.70
C HIS A 111 9.37 -16.50 6.63
N VAL A 112 10.14 -17.43 6.08
CA VAL A 112 11.27 -18.08 6.74
C VAL A 112 12.50 -17.72 5.92
N VAL A 113 13.51 -17.16 6.57
CA VAL A 113 14.82 -16.95 5.95
C VAL A 113 15.65 -18.21 6.14
N PHE A 114 16.09 -18.82 5.04
CA PHE A 114 16.95 -20.00 5.02
C PHE A 114 18.42 -19.64 5.01
N GLU A 115 19.27 -20.54 5.49
CA GLU A 115 20.72 -20.37 5.66
C GLU A 115 21.48 -19.98 4.37
N ASN A 116 20.90 -20.25 3.21
CA ASN A 116 21.48 -19.94 1.91
C ASN A 116 21.03 -18.59 1.33
N GLU A 117 20.23 -17.80 2.05
CA GLU A 117 19.75 -16.49 1.63
C GLU A 117 20.66 -15.37 2.15
N SER A 118 20.95 -14.39 1.29
CA SER A 118 21.63 -13.17 1.72
C SER A 118 20.67 -12.19 2.41
N PHE A 119 21.23 -11.14 3.03
CA PHE A 119 20.45 -9.99 3.49
C PHE A 119 19.59 -9.40 2.37
N GLU A 120 20.16 -9.15 1.20
CA GLU A 120 19.49 -8.51 0.07
C GLU A 120 18.37 -9.37 -0.49
N GLU A 121 18.60 -10.67 -0.64
CA GLU A 121 17.59 -11.62 -1.11
C GLU A 121 16.40 -11.65 -0.16
N SER A 122 16.66 -11.81 1.14
CA SER A 122 15.64 -11.82 2.18
C SER A 122 14.85 -10.50 2.23
N ALA A 123 15.55 -9.37 2.17
CA ALA A 123 14.94 -8.04 2.20
C ALA A 123 14.01 -7.82 0.99
N GLN A 124 14.43 -8.23 -0.21
CA GLN A 124 13.61 -8.17 -1.42
C GLN A 124 12.38 -9.06 -1.33
N MET A 125 12.52 -10.31 -0.88
CA MET A 125 11.39 -11.23 -0.74
C MET A 125 10.35 -10.70 0.26
N ILE A 126 10.80 -10.25 1.44
CA ILE A 126 9.90 -9.70 2.47
C ILE A 126 9.20 -8.43 1.95
N PHE A 127 9.92 -7.53 1.28
CA PHE A 127 9.33 -6.35 0.67
C PHE A 127 8.27 -6.72 -0.37
N GLU A 128 8.56 -7.71 -1.22
CA GLU A 128 7.64 -8.17 -2.25
C GLU A 128 6.36 -8.78 -1.67
N ILE A 129 6.47 -9.52 -0.57
CA ILE A 129 5.32 -10.05 0.16
C ILE A 129 4.41 -8.90 0.63
N VAL A 130 5.00 -7.85 1.21
CA VAL A 130 4.25 -6.67 1.68
C VAL A 130 3.61 -5.90 0.51
N ARG A 131 4.34 -5.75 -0.61
CA ARG A 131 3.84 -5.10 -1.84
C ARG A 131 2.69 -5.89 -2.46
N THR A 132 2.86 -7.20 -2.61
CA THR A 132 1.85 -8.12 -3.17
C THR A 132 0.61 -8.14 -2.29
N ALA A 133 0.78 -8.16 -0.98
CA ALA A 133 -0.32 -8.08 -0.03
C ALA A 133 -1.15 -6.80 -0.20
N GLN A 134 -0.52 -5.65 -0.36
CA GLN A 134 -1.24 -4.40 -0.63
C GLN A 134 -1.93 -4.39 -1.99
N LYS A 135 -1.35 -5.05 -3.00
CA LYS A 135 -1.94 -5.15 -4.34
C LYS A 135 -3.17 -6.06 -4.36
N THR A 136 -3.10 -7.20 -3.68
CA THR A 136 -4.14 -8.25 -3.70
C THR A 136 -5.21 -8.06 -2.64
N GLN A 137 -4.84 -7.49 -1.49
CA GLN A 137 -5.70 -7.25 -0.33
C GLN A 137 -5.52 -5.82 0.18
N PRO A 138 -5.99 -4.82 -0.59
CA PRO A 138 -5.67 -3.43 -0.36
C PRO A 138 -6.15 -2.96 1.01
N ASN A 139 -5.22 -2.32 1.75
CA ASN A 139 -5.46 -1.58 2.99
C ASN A 139 -5.83 -2.40 4.23
N LEU A 140 -5.86 -3.74 4.12
CA LEU A 140 -5.96 -4.58 5.31
C LEU A 140 -4.71 -4.38 6.18
N ASN A 141 -4.89 -4.47 7.49
CA ASN A 141 -3.76 -4.47 8.43
C ASN A 141 -2.84 -5.65 8.11
N ARG A 142 -1.52 -5.48 8.16
CA ARG A 142 -0.56 -6.53 7.79
C ARG A 142 0.33 -6.82 8.98
N ALA A 143 0.26 -8.05 9.48
CA ALA A 143 1.14 -8.54 10.54
C ALA A 143 2.20 -9.43 9.90
N LEU A 144 3.48 -9.09 10.05
CA LEU A 144 4.58 -9.92 9.57
C LEU A 144 5.04 -10.88 10.67
N TYR A 145 5.18 -12.15 10.32
CA TYR A 145 5.78 -13.20 11.12
C TYR A 145 7.00 -13.70 10.36
N LEU A 146 8.16 -13.65 11.00
CA LEU A 146 9.43 -14.06 10.42
C LEU A 146 10.08 -15.11 11.30
N ASP A 147 10.54 -16.20 10.70
CA ASP A 147 11.50 -17.11 11.30
C ASP A 147 12.83 -17.03 10.53
N ILE A 148 13.94 -17.30 11.22
CA ILE A 148 15.28 -17.33 10.61
C ILE A 148 15.94 -18.66 11.00
N ASP A 149 16.13 -19.51 10.00
CA ASP A 149 16.84 -20.77 10.10
C ASP A 149 18.34 -20.55 9.84
N GLY A 150 19.20 -21.15 10.66
CA GLY A 150 20.66 -20.94 10.53
C GLY A 150 21.13 -19.51 10.85
N HIS A 151 22.08 -18.95 10.10
CA HIS A 151 22.60 -17.60 10.31
C HIS A 151 23.06 -17.28 11.73
N ARG A 152 23.90 -18.15 12.30
CA ARG A 152 24.44 -17.98 13.64
C ARG A 152 25.92 -17.61 13.59
N ASN A 153 26.32 -16.67 14.43
CA ASN A 153 27.72 -16.37 14.71
C ASN A 153 28.31 -17.35 15.74
N GLU A 154 29.62 -17.31 15.96
CA GLU A 154 30.33 -18.20 16.89
C GLU A 154 29.83 -18.10 18.35
N ASN A 155 29.24 -16.96 18.72
CA ASN A 155 28.66 -16.73 20.05
C ASN A 155 27.20 -17.22 20.17
N GLY A 156 26.66 -17.86 19.13
CA GLY A 156 25.29 -18.37 19.07
C GLY A 156 24.21 -17.32 18.83
N GLY A 157 24.59 -16.04 18.62
CA GLY A 157 23.68 -14.99 18.17
C GLY A 157 23.50 -15.01 16.66
N TYR A 158 22.63 -14.15 16.13
CA TYR A 158 22.53 -13.98 14.67
C TYR A 158 23.81 -13.37 14.09
N ASP A 159 24.16 -13.75 12.86
CA ASP A 159 25.21 -13.06 12.10
C ASP A 159 24.85 -11.59 11.84
N ASN A 160 25.80 -10.82 11.30
CA ASN A 160 25.62 -9.39 11.09
C ASN A 160 24.44 -9.10 10.14
N ASP A 161 24.32 -9.89 9.08
CA ASP A 161 23.31 -9.73 8.03
C ASP A 161 21.90 -9.94 8.58
N MET A 162 21.68 -11.01 9.34
CA MET A 162 20.37 -11.28 9.95
C MET A 162 20.06 -10.36 11.11
N PHE A 163 21.08 -9.82 11.78
CA PHE A 163 20.87 -8.75 12.74
C PHE A 163 20.46 -7.45 12.05
N GLU A 164 21.07 -7.10 10.92
CA GLU A 164 20.73 -5.94 10.11
C GLU A 164 19.32 -6.05 9.49
N LEU A 165 18.98 -7.22 8.95
CA LEU A 165 17.65 -7.54 8.43
C LEU A 165 16.56 -7.25 9.47
N GLN A 166 16.75 -7.75 10.70
CA GLN A 166 15.79 -7.58 11.78
C GLN A 166 15.74 -6.13 12.31
N ARG A 167 16.90 -5.53 12.61
CA ARG A 167 16.99 -4.23 13.30
C ARG A 167 16.81 -3.04 12.37
N HIS A 168 17.53 -3.01 11.26
CA HIS A 168 17.58 -1.83 10.40
C HIS A 168 16.51 -1.89 9.33
N PHE A 169 16.38 -3.03 8.66
CA PHE A 169 15.42 -3.17 7.58
C PHE A 169 13.99 -3.35 8.11
N ILE A 170 13.69 -4.42 8.84
CA ILE A 170 12.31 -4.71 9.26
C ILE A 170 11.79 -3.68 10.26
N LEU A 171 12.51 -3.47 11.36
CA LEU A 171 12.12 -2.51 12.39
C LEU A 171 12.25 -1.06 11.92
N GLY A 172 13.36 -0.71 11.26
CA GLY A 172 13.65 0.67 10.88
C GLY A 172 12.91 1.16 9.63
N TYR A 173 12.89 0.34 8.57
CA TYR A 173 12.34 0.74 7.27
C TYR A 173 10.93 0.17 7.01
N LEU A 174 10.69 -1.11 7.32
CA LEU A 174 9.48 -1.82 6.89
C LEU A 174 8.28 -1.63 7.81
N LEU A 175 8.49 -1.51 9.13
CA LEU A 175 7.45 -1.37 10.15
C LEU A 175 6.37 -0.30 9.86
N PRO A 176 6.70 0.89 9.29
CA PRO A 176 5.68 1.87 8.88
C PRO A 176 4.64 1.31 7.91
N PHE A 177 5.00 0.31 7.11
CA PHE A 177 4.14 -0.41 6.17
C PHE A 177 3.59 -1.70 6.79
N LEU A 178 3.57 -1.88 8.10
CA LEU A 178 2.97 -3.03 8.77
C LEU A 178 2.16 -2.53 9.97
N SER A 179 1.20 -3.33 10.45
CA SER A 179 0.49 -3.06 11.70
C SER A 179 1.21 -3.67 12.90
N GLU A 180 1.83 -4.82 12.69
CA GLU A 180 2.56 -5.57 13.72
C GLU A 180 3.66 -6.41 13.07
N ILE A 181 4.72 -6.67 13.81
CA ILE A 181 5.78 -7.60 13.43
C ILE A 181 6.09 -8.54 14.58
N HIS A 182 6.41 -9.77 14.23
CA HIS A 182 6.92 -10.81 15.10
C HIS A 182 8.14 -11.41 14.42
N ILE A 183 9.31 -11.01 14.88
CA ILE A 183 10.61 -11.45 14.37
C ILE A 183 11.39 -12.11 15.52
N PRO A 184 12.43 -12.93 15.25
CA PRO A 184 13.14 -13.62 16.32
C PRO A 184 13.75 -12.68 17.37
N LEU A 185 14.16 -11.48 16.94
CA LEU A 185 14.71 -10.44 17.82
C LEU A 185 13.66 -9.87 18.79
N CYS A 186 12.42 -9.63 18.33
CA CYS A 186 11.34 -9.07 19.15
C CYS A 186 9.96 -9.11 18.45
N SER A 187 8.92 -8.75 19.20
CA SER A 187 7.63 -8.36 18.62
C SER A 187 7.41 -6.87 18.80
N ALA A 188 6.85 -6.20 17.79
CA ALA A 188 6.56 -4.77 17.84
C ALA A 188 5.25 -4.43 17.13
N LYS A 189 4.48 -3.51 17.72
CA LYS A 189 3.29 -2.93 17.10
C LYS A 189 3.60 -1.57 16.51
N ASN A 190 3.10 -1.30 15.31
CA ASN A 190 3.14 0.03 14.76
C ASN A 190 2.14 0.91 15.52
N THR A 191 2.65 1.89 16.27
CA THR A 191 1.82 2.81 17.05
C THR A 191 1.18 3.90 16.19
N LYS A 192 1.65 4.05 14.94
CA LYS A 192 1.07 4.96 13.94
C LYS A 192 0.14 4.17 13.01
N LEU A 193 -0.66 4.91 12.25
CA LEU A 193 -1.45 4.30 11.18
C LEU A 193 -0.51 3.67 10.14
N GLN A 194 -0.76 2.41 9.81
CA GLN A 194 -0.06 1.68 8.74
C GLN A 194 -0.09 2.47 7.43
N LYS A 195 1.07 2.66 6.82
CA LYS A 195 1.21 3.26 5.49
C LYS A 195 0.83 2.21 4.44
N ASN A 196 0.00 2.62 3.50
CA ASN A 196 -0.46 1.78 2.39
C ASN A 196 0.14 2.20 1.03
N ASN A 197 0.82 3.34 0.98
CA ASN A 197 1.60 3.77 -0.19
C ASN A 197 3.01 3.17 -0.13
N ILE A 198 3.11 1.89 -0.50
CA ILE A 198 4.37 1.16 -0.57
C ILE A 198 5.11 1.60 -1.85
N PRO A 199 6.45 1.80 -1.81
CA PRO A 199 7.24 2.06 -3.01
C PRO A 199 7.09 0.95 -4.06
N ASP A 200 7.27 1.30 -5.33
CA ASP A 200 7.17 0.31 -6.41
C ASP A 200 8.39 -0.62 -6.43
N GLU A 201 9.55 -0.14 -6.00
CA GLU A 201 10.81 -0.88 -5.97
C GLU A 201 11.55 -0.64 -4.65
N LEU A 202 12.34 -1.63 -4.22
CA LEU A 202 13.29 -1.53 -3.12
C LEU A 202 14.71 -1.47 -3.69
N ASN A 203 15.41 -0.37 -3.42
CA ASN A 203 16.82 -0.21 -3.76
C ASN A 203 17.67 -0.30 -2.49
N ILE A 204 18.64 -1.21 -2.49
CA ILE A 204 19.61 -1.43 -1.41
C ILE A 204 20.97 -1.02 -1.96
N PHE A 205 21.72 -0.24 -1.18
CA PHE A 205 23.03 0.28 -1.57
C PHE A 205 24.07 -0.18 -0.57
N SER A 206 25.26 -0.56 -1.07
CA SER A 206 26.36 -1.04 -0.23
C SER A 206 27.12 0.10 0.48
N SER A 207 26.93 1.34 0.04
CA SER A 207 27.54 2.54 0.62
C SER A 207 26.74 3.81 0.34
N ASP A 208 26.97 4.84 1.15
CA ASP A 208 26.41 6.18 0.92
C ASP A 208 26.88 6.78 -0.40
N GLU A 209 28.11 6.50 -0.83
CA GLU A 209 28.64 6.94 -2.13
C GLU A 209 27.84 6.35 -3.29
N GLU A 210 27.50 5.06 -3.22
CA GLU A 210 26.70 4.38 -4.22
C GLU A 210 25.27 4.96 -4.28
N MET A 211 24.65 5.17 -3.11
CA MET A 211 23.34 5.80 -2.98
C MET A 211 23.35 7.23 -3.55
N ILE A 212 24.31 8.07 -3.16
CA ILE A 212 24.42 9.46 -3.63
C ILE A 212 24.61 9.49 -5.15
N LYS A 213 25.44 8.59 -5.70
CA LYS A 213 25.64 8.47 -7.14
C LYS A 213 24.35 8.11 -7.87
N HIS A 214 23.55 7.19 -7.32
CA HIS A 214 22.23 6.84 -7.85
C HIS A 214 21.28 8.04 -7.82
N LEU A 215 21.17 8.74 -6.68
CA LEU A 215 20.30 9.90 -6.51
C LEU A 215 20.72 11.09 -7.41
N LYS A 216 22.03 11.33 -7.58
CA LYS A 216 22.54 12.34 -8.53
C LYS A 216 22.19 12.00 -9.98
N LYS A 217 22.05 10.71 -10.34
CA LYS A 217 21.58 10.28 -11.67
C LYS A 217 20.07 10.51 -11.81
N GLU A 218 19.27 10.07 -10.84
CA GLU A 218 17.81 10.29 -10.86
C GLU A 218 17.43 11.77 -10.87
N GLY A 219 18.14 12.61 -10.11
CA GLY A 219 17.87 14.05 -10.03
C GLY A 219 17.99 14.78 -11.36
N LYS A 220 18.89 14.32 -12.25
CA LYS A 220 19.02 14.82 -13.63
C LYS A 220 17.80 14.49 -14.49
N GLU A 221 17.11 13.39 -14.20
CA GLU A 221 15.92 12.93 -14.91
C GLU A 221 14.62 13.48 -14.29
N LYS A 222 14.60 13.69 -12.97
CA LYS A 222 13.41 14.05 -12.17
C LYS A 222 13.44 15.47 -11.58
N SER A 223 14.34 16.34 -12.05
CA SER A 223 14.40 17.80 -11.76
C SER A 223 14.70 18.18 -10.30
N PHE A 224 15.65 17.50 -9.65
CA PHE A 224 16.17 17.91 -8.34
C PHE A 224 17.70 17.74 -8.24
N THR A 225 18.34 18.52 -7.38
CA THR A 225 19.81 18.50 -7.18
C THR A 225 20.14 17.96 -5.79
N ILE A 226 21.02 16.96 -5.73
CA ILE A 226 21.59 16.43 -4.48
C ILE A 226 22.91 17.15 -4.23
N TYR A 227 23.05 17.77 -3.06
CA TYR A 227 24.30 18.33 -2.57
C TYR A 227 24.94 17.33 -1.60
N SER A 228 26.22 16.99 -1.77
CA SER A 228 26.97 16.23 -0.75
C SER A 228 27.50 17.18 0.33
N GLU A 229 27.75 16.67 1.55
CA GLU A 229 28.26 17.49 2.67
C GLU A 229 29.55 18.27 2.31
N GLU A 230 30.41 17.69 1.48
CA GLU A 230 31.63 18.33 0.95
C GLU A 230 31.37 19.52 0.00
N GLU A 231 30.21 19.57 -0.65
CA GLU A 231 29.82 20.62 -1.60
C GLU A 231 29.01 21.76 -0.92
N SER A 232 28.52 21.55 0.30
CA SER A 232 27.64 22.49 1.01
C SER A 232 28.34 23.59 1.81
N GLY A 233 29.67 23.50 2.02
CA GLY A 233 30.44 24.59 2.66
C GLY A 233 29.91 25.05 4.02
N VAL A 234 29.34 24.13 4.82
CA VAL A 234 28.94 24.34 6.22
C VAL A 234 29.75 23.40 7.10
#